data_AF-A0A963PJV2-F1
#
_entry.id   AF-A0A963PJV2-F1
#
_cell.length_a   1.000
_cell.length_b   1.000
_cell.length_c   1.000
_cell.angle_alpha   90.00
_cell.angle_beta   90.00
_cell.angle_gamma   90.00
#
_symmetry.space_group_name_H-M   'P 1'
#
loop_
_entity.id
_entity.type
_entity.pdbx_description
1 polymer ?
#
loop_
_entity_poly.entity_id
_entity_poly.type
_entity_poly.pdbx_seq_one_letter_code
_entity_poly.pdbx_strand_id
1 'polypeptide(L)'
;MYVAVKGGETAILNSYRLLAEQRRGDPQEPELSVAQIRQQMKLAVDRVMTEGSVYDPELAALAIKQAAGDLVEAIFLLRAFRATLPRLGTTRALDTARMRPDRRISATFKDLPGGQILGPTYDYTQRLLDFTLLANRDAGATDSLTAVEAPAPSPRVVDLLNQEGLIETHPVPEGDPDPVDLTREPLRFPADRATRLQNLARG
;
A
#
# COMPACT_ATOMS: atom_id res chain seq x y z
N MET A 1 -19.07 30.42 44.41
CA MET A 1 -19.23 28.95 44.48
C MET A 1 -19.19 28.43 43.04
N TYR A 2 -18.23 27.58 42.68
CA TYR A 2 -18.20 26.95 41.36
C TYR A 2 -18.96 25.62 41.44
N VAL A 3 -19.83 25.36 40.45
CA VAL A 3 -20.60 24.11 40.35
C VAL A 3 -20.18 23.39 39.08
N ALA A 4 -19.95 22.08 39.16
CA ALA A 4 -19.59 21.28 38.00
C ALA A 4 -20.78 21.23 37.02
N VAL A 5 -20.52 21.59 35.76
CA VAL A 5 -21.48 21.49 34.65
C VAL A 5 -20.97 20.50 33.61
N LYS A 6 -21.87 19.73 33.00
CA LYS A 6 -21.52 18.82 31.91
C LYS A 6 -21.38 19.62 30.61
N GLY A 7 -20.23 19.50 29.94
CA GLY A 7 -19.98 20.14 28.64
C GLY A 7 -19.13 19.32 27.66
N GLY A 8 -18.59 18.18 28.10
CA GLY A 8 -17.64 17.38 27.30
C GLY A 8 -18.24 16.84 25.99
N GLU A 9 -19.45 16.28 26.04
CA GLU A 9 -20.11 15.75 24.84
C GLU A 9 -20.37 16.84 23.79
N THR A 10 -20.91 17.99 24.21
CA THR A 10 -21.13 19.13 23.33
C THR A 10 -19.82 19.63 22.72
N ALA A 11 -18.74 19.68 23.49
CA ALA A 11 -17.42 20.05 22.99
C ALA A 11 -16.89 19.06 21.94
N ILE A 12 -17.05 17.75 22.16
CA ILE A 12 -16.67 16.70 21.22
C ILE A 12 -17.46 16.83 19.91
N LEU A 13 -18.79 16.96 19.99
CA LEU A 13 -19.64 17.09 18.80
C LEU A 13 -19.32 18.34 17.98
N ASN A 14 -19.03 19.47 18.65
CA ASN A 14 -18.59 20.68 17.96
C ASN A 14 -17.20 20.50 17.31
N SER A 15 -16.28 19.79 17.98
CA SER A 15 -14.98 19.45 17.41
C SER A 15 -15.12 18.62 16.12
N TYR A 16 -16.06 17.67 16.06
CA TYR A 16 -16.31 16.90 14.84
C TYR A 16 -16.82 17.77 13.68
N ARG A 17 -17.66 18.77 13.96
CA ARG A 17 -18.12 19.73 12.95
C ARG A 17 -16.96 20.58 12.42
N LEU A 18 -16.13 21.11 13.31
CA LEU A 18 -14.93 21.87 12.94
C LEU A 18 -13.96 21.03 12.09
N LEU A 19 -13.75 19.76 12.44
CA LEU A 19 -12.93 18.86 11.64
C LEU A 19 -13.55 18.59 10.26
N ALA A 20 -14.87 18.43 10.16
CA ALA A 20 -15.56 18.25 8.89
C ALA A 20 -15.46 19.50 8.00
N GLU A 21 -15.58 20.69 8.57
CA GLU A 21 -15.38 21.98 7.88
C GLU A 21 -13.94 22.12 7.39
N GLN A 22 -12.95 21.84 8.23
CA GLN A 22 -11.53 21.86 7.84
C GLN A 22 -11.21 20.85 6.74
N ARG A 23 -11.75 19.62 6.83
CA ARG A 23 -11.59 18.61 5.78
C ARG A 23 -12.22 19.06 4.46
N ARG A 24 -13.39 19.73 4.50
CA ARG A 24 -14.04 20.22 3.28
C ARG A 24 -13.27 21.38 2.64
N GLY A 25 -12.70 22.27 3.45
CA GLY A 25 -12.02 23.46 2.96
C GLY A 25 -12.98 24.46 2.28
N ASP A 26 -12.45 25.28 1.36
CA ASP A 26 -13.24 26.27 0.62
C ASP A 26 -14.30 25.61 -0.28
N PRO A 27 -15.60 25.92 -0.11
CA PRO A 27 -16.66 25.41 -0.97
C PRO A 27 -16.56 25.84 -2.45
N GLN A 28 -15.79 26.90 -2.76
CA GLN A 28 -15.55 27.33 -4.14
C GLN A 28 -14.65 26.35 -4.90
N GLU A 29 -13.79 25.62 -4.18
CA GLU A 29 -12.99 24.55 -4.76
C GLU A 29 -13.82 23.26 -4.88
N PRO A 30 -13.71 22.52 -5.99
CA PRO A 30 -14.35 21.22 -6.14
C PRO A 30 -13.96 20.25 -5.03
N GLU A 31 -14.94 19.51 -4.50
CA GLU A 31 -14.66 18.51 -3.48
C GLU A 31 -13.80 17.37 -4.06
N LEU A 32 -12.78 16.97 -3.32
CA LEU A 32 -11.93 15.84 -3.67
C LEU A 32 -12.75 14.54 -3.71
N SER A 33 -12.79 13.89 -4.87
CA SER A 33 -13.46 12.61 -5.05
C SER A 33 -12.56 11.43 -4.64
N VAL A 34 -13.19 10.34 -4.19
CA VAL A 34 -12.48 9.07 -3.91
C VAL A 34 -11.78 8.55 -5.17
N ALA A 35 -12.40 8.74 -6.35
CA ALA A 35 -11.82 8.35 -7.61
C ALA A 35 -10.52 9.12 -7.94
N GLN A 36 -10.47 10.43 -7.69
CA GLN A 36 -9.25 11.23 -7.86
C GLN A 36 -8.13 10.73 -6.96
N ILE A 37 -8.40 10.52 -5.66
CA ILE A 37 -7.39 10.00 -4.71
C ILE A 37 -6.90 8.62 -5.17
N ARG A 38 -7.82 7.71 -5.49
CA ARG A 38 -7.51 6.35 -5.94
C ARG A 38 -6.60 6.35 -7.18
N GLN A 39 -6.87 7.21 -8.15
CA GLN A 39 -6.17 7.21 -9.44
C GLN A 39 -4.89 8.05 -9.43
N GLN A 40 -4.85 9.17 -8.70
CA GLN A 40 -3.78 10.17 -8.78
C GLN A 40 -2.82 10.12 -7.57
N MET A 41 -3.24 9.51 -6.45
CA MET A 41 -2.43 9.39 -5.23
C MET A 41 -2.08 7.92 -4.92
N LYS A 42 -1.81 7.13 -5.95
CA LYS A 42 -1.64 5.67 -5.85
C LYS A 42 -0.64 5.23 -4.77
N LEU A 43 0.48 5.93 -4.61
CA LEU A 43 1.49 5.57 -3.59
C LEU A 43 0.97 5.71 -2.15
N ALA A 44 0.13 6.70 -1.88
CA ALA A 44 -0.51 6.85 -0.57
C ALA A 44 -1.55 5.75 -0.35
N VAL A 45 -2.33 5.42 -1.40
CA VAL A 45 -3.31 4.33 -1.38
C VAL A 45 -2.62 2.98 -1.11
N ASP A 46 -1.51 2.68 -1.81
CA ASP A 46 -0.71 1.47 -1.63
C ASP A 46 -0.19 1.35 -0.19
N ARG A 47 0.28 2.46 0.39
CA ARG A 47 0.74 2.51 1.78
C ARG A 47 -0.39 2.21 2.76
N VAL A 48 -1.53 2.89 2.60
CA VAL A 48 -2.71 2.70 3.47
C VAL A 48 -3.25 1.27 3.36
N MET A 49 -3.29 0.67 2.17
CA MET A 49 -3.69 -0.73 1.99
C MET A 49 -2.74 -1.69 2.73
N THR A 50 -1.43 -1.45 2.61
CA THR A 50 -0.39 -2.33 3.19
C THR A 50 -0.42 -2.29 4.72
N GLU A 51 -0.23 -1.12 5.31
CA GLU A 51 -0.20 -0.95 6.77
C GLU A 51 -1.60 -1.14 7.40
N GLY A 52 -2.65 -0.84 6.61
CA GLY A 52 -4.05 -1.10 6.93
C GLY A 52 -4.45 -2.58 6.91
N SER A 53 -3.66 -3.42 6.23
CA SER A 53 -3.89 -4.86 6.05
C SER A 53 -5.22 -5.19 5.37
N VAL A 54 -5.65 -4.35 4.43
CA VAL A 54 -6.83 -4.57 3.59
C VAL A 54 -6.47 -4.15 2.17
N TYR A 55 -6.48 -5.11 1.25
CA TYR A 55 -6.27 -4.83 -0.17
C TYR A 55 -7.60 -4.41 -0.81
N ASP A 56 -7.91 -3.11 -0.71
CA ASP A 56 -9.04 -2.48 -1.39
C ASP A 56 -8.68 -1.01 -1.69
N PRO A 57 -8.38 -0.66 -2.96
CA PRO A 57 -7.97 0.69 -3.32
C PRO A 57 -9.03 1.77 -3.09
N GLU A 58 -10.33 1.40 -3.16
CA GLU A 58 -11.42 2.34 -2.98
C GLU A 58 -11.62 2.66 -1.49
N LEU A 59 -11.58 1.63 -0.62
CA LEU A 59 -11.65 1.83 0.82
C LEU A 59 -10.42 2.57 1.37
N ALA A 60 -9.23 2.28 0.86
CA ALA A 60 -8.03 3.03 1.23
C ALA A 60 -8.12 4.51 0.80
N ALA A 61 -8.61 4.78 -0.41
CA ALA A 61 -8.84 6.16 -0.87
C ALA A 61 -9.94 6.87 -0.05
N LEU A 62 -10.99 6.16 0.36
CA LEU A 62 -12.02 6.68 1.27
C LEU A 62 -11.42 7.02 2.64
N ALA A 63 -10.58 6.15 3.20
CA ALA A 63 -9.91 6.41 4.48
C ALA A 63 -9.00 7.64 4.40
N ILE A 64 -8.24 7.79 3.30
CA ILE A 64 -7.41 8.99 3.05
C ILE A 64 -8.29 10.25 2.98
N LYS A 65 -9.40 10.19 2.25
CA LYS A 65 -10.36 11.31 2.17
C LYS A 65 -10.89 11.68 3.55
N GLN A 66 -11.33 10.68 4.32
CA GLN A 66 -11.91 10.86 5.65
C GLN A 66 -10.90 11.48 6.64
N ALA A 67 -9.64 11.07 6.55
CA ALA A 67 -8.53 11.55 7.36
C ALA A 67 -7.90 12.87 6.85
N ALA A 68 -8.50 13.53 5.87
CA ALA A 68 -7.96 14.77 5.27
C ALA A 68 -6.49 14.63 4.80
N GLY A 69 -6.10 13.45 4.33
CA GLY A 69 -4.74 13.17 3.87
C GLY A 69 -3.76 12.67 4.95
N ASP A 70 -4.15 12.63 6.24
CA ASP A 70 -3.33 12.01 7.29
C ASP A 70 -3.29 10.48 7.08
N LEU A 71 -2.13 9.97 6.67
CA LEU A 71 -1.98 8.55 6.35
C LEU A 71 -2.00 7.67 7.61
N VAL A 72 -1.52 8.17 8.76
CA VAL A 72 -1.53 7.39 10.00
C VAL A 72 -2.96 7.17 10.47
N GLU A 73 -3.78 8.23 10.44
CA GLU A 73 -5.21 8.12 10.75
C GLU A 73 -5.96 7.28 9.71
N ALA A 74 -5.66 7.44 8.41
CA ALA A 74 -6.26 6.62 7.35
C ALA A 74 -5.96 5.12 7.54
N ILE A 75 -4.73 4.76 7.91
CA ILE A 75 -4.33 3.39 8.24
C ILE A 75 -5.13 2.89 9.46
N PHE A 76 -5.28 3.72 10.50
CA PHE A 76 -6.04 3.35 11.68
C PHE A 76 -7.52 3.11 11.37
N LEU A 77 -8.15 3.98 10.57
CA LEU A 77 -9.51 3.83 10.08
C LEU A 77 -9.68 2.50 9.32
N LEU A 78 -8.76 2.18 8.40
CA LEU A 78 -8.86 0.95 7.62
C LEU A 78 -8.63 -0.31 8.46
N ARG A 79 -7.74 -0.26 9.46
CA ARG A 79 -7.53 -1.35 10.44
C ARG A 79 -8.75 -1.56 11.33
N ALA A 80 -9.37 -0.47 11.78
CA ALA A 80 -10.61 -0.52 12.55
C ALA A 80 -11.74 -1.12 11.71
N PHE A 81 -11.88 -0.71 10.45
CA PHE A 81 -12.86 -1.27 9.52
C PHE A 81 -12.67 -2.77 9.32
N ARG A 82 -11.43 -3.24 9.11
CA ARG A 82 -11.08 -4.66 9.01
C ARG A 82 -11.61 -5.49 10.18
N ALA A 83 -11.59 -4.95 11.40
CA ALA A 83 -12.06 -5.65 12.59
C ALA A 83 -13.58 -5.87 12.61
N THR A 84 -14.34 -5.15 11.78
CA THR A 84 -15.79 -5.31 11.63
C THR A 84 -16.16 -6.37 10.59
N LEU A 85 -15.21 -6.83 9.77
CA LEU A 85 -15.46 -7.75 8.67
C LEU A 85 -15.32 -9.23 9.10
N PRO A 86 -16.20 -10.12 8.64
CA PRO A 86 -16.04 -11.56 8.86
C PRO A 86 -14.88 -12.11 8.00
N ARG A 87 -14.16 -13.11 8.54
CA ARG A 87 -13.19 -13.89 7.76
C ARG A 87 -13.93 -14.98 7.00
N LEU A 88 -14.02 -14.84 5.67
CA LEU A 88 -14.71 -15.81 4.81
C LEU A 88 -13.85 -17.02 4.43
N GLY A 89 -12.53 -16.87 4.45
CA GLY A 89 -11.60 -17.95 4.11
C GLY A 89 -10.15 -17.48 4.08
N THR A 90 -9.27 -18.37 3.62
CA THR A 90 -7.84 -18.13 3.39
C THR A 90 -7.51 -18.43 1.92
N THR A 91 -6.55 -17.67 1.37
CA THR A 91 -6.09 -17.91 0.00
C THR A 91 -5.03 -19.01 -0.02
N ARG A 92 -4.78 -19.57 -1.20
CA ARG A 92 -3.54 -20.32 -1.45
C ARG A 92 -2.33 -19.37 -1.37
N ALA A 93 -1.15 -19.93 -1.12
CA ALA A 93 0.10 -19.18 -1.18
C ALA A 93 0.31 -18.57 -2.59
N LEU A 94 0.85 -17.36 -2.64
CA LEU A 94 1.09 -16.63 -3.88
C LEU A 94 2.31 -17.20 -4.62
N ASP A 95 2.14 -17.60 -5.88
CA ASP A 95 3.25 -17.97 -6.77
C ASP A 95 3.76 -16.75 -7.55
N THR A 96 4.73 -16.04 -6.97
CA THR A 96 5.31 -14.85 -7.62
C THR A 96 6.20 -15.16 -8.82
N ALA A 97 6.51 -16.44 -9.11
CA ALA A 97 7.25 -16.80 -10.32
C ALA A 97 6.40 -16.62 -11.59
N ARG A 98 5.08 -16.60 -11.44
CA ARG A 98 4.10 -16.35 -12.52
C ARG A 98 3.63 -14.90 -12.57
N MET A 99 4.22 -14.01 -11.77
CA MET A 99 3.87 -12.60 -11.76
C MET A 99 4.14 -11.99 -13.13
N ARG A 100 3.23 -11.14 -13.60
CA ARG A 100 3.47 -10.25 -14.75
C ARG A 100 4.07 -8.95 -14.18
N PRO A 101 5.37 -8.68 -14.36
CA PRO A 101 6.00 -7.55 -13.71
C PRO A 101 5.71 -6.25 -14.47
N ASP A 102 5.17 -5.25 -13.77
CA ASP A 102 5.21 -3.86 -14.24
C ASP A 102 6.62 -3.26 -14.08
N ARG A 103 7.38 -3.80 -13.13
CA ARG A 103 8.77 -3.43 -12.81
C ARG A 103 9.55 -4.66 -12.35
N ARG A 104 10.79 -4.78 -12.81
CA ARG A 104 11.74 -5.84 -12.44
C ARG A 104 13.16 -5.31 -12.56
N ILE A 105 13.84 -5.16 -11.43
CA ILE A 105 15.23 -4.74 -11.39
C ILE A 105 16.09 -5.70 -10.57
N SER A 106 17.36 -5.84 -10.95
CA SER A 106 18.37 -6.57 -10.19
C SER A 106 19.63 -5.74 -10.08
N ALA A 107 20.15 -5.59 -8.86
CA ALA A 107 21.44 -4.95 -8.61
C ALA A 107 22.61 -5.94 -8.68
N THR A 108 22.33 -7.24 -8.69
CA THR A 108 23.36 -8.30 -8.65
C THR A 108 24.03 -8.51 -10.00
N PHE A 109 23.27 -8.33 -11.09
CA PHE A 109 23.76 -8.52 -12.45
C PHE A 109 23.46 -7.28 -13.28
N LYS A 110 24.38 -6.95 -14.20
CA LYS A 110 24.14 -5.90 -15.19
C LYS A 110 22.93 -6.24 -16.07
N ASP A 111 22.96 -7.44 -16.66
CA ASP A 111 21.92 -7.98 -17.53
C ASP A 111 21.43 -9.34 -17.00
N LEU A 112 20.17 -9.67 -17.23
CA LEU A 112 19.53 -10.89 -16.76
C LEU A 112 18.51 -11.41 -17.77
N PRO A 113 18.18 -12.72 -17.79
CA PRO A 113 17.10 -13.25 -18.61
C PRO A 113 15.80 -12.49 -18.33
N GLY A 114 15.10 -12.05 -19.38
CA GLY A 114 13.93 -11.16 -19.27
C GLY A 114 14.25 -9.67 -19.12
N GLY A 115 15.53 -9.30 -18.99
CA GLY A 115 16.01 -7.91 -18.94
C GLY A 115 15.70 -7.15 -17.64
N GLN A 116 16.19 -5.92 -17.58
CA GLN A 116 15.85 -4.93 -16.55
C GLN A 116 14.61 -4.16 -17.03
N ILE A 117 13.53 -4.17 -16.25
CA ILE A 117 12.29 -3.44 -16.53
C ILE A 117 12.14 -2.37 -15.45
N LEU A 118 12.42 -1.11 -15.79
CA LEU A 118 12.32 -0.01 -14.82
C LEU A 118 10.87 0.26 -14.42
N GLY A 119 9.92 0.13 -15.35
CA GLY A 119 8.53 0.49 -15.09
C GLY A 119 8.35 1.95 -14.65
N PRO A 120 7.17 2.33 -14.13
CA PRO A 120 6.94 3.65 -13.55
C PRO A 120 7.77 3.82 -12.26
N THR A 121 8.71 4.77 -12.24
CA THR A 121 9.57 5.01 -11.07
C THR A 121 10.05 6.46 -10.94
N TYR A 122 10.33 6.88 -9.71
CA TYR A 122 10.99 8.16 -9.38
C TYR A 122 12.52 8.04 -9.23
N ASP A 123 13.12 6.85 -9.36
CA ASP A 123 14.53 6.62 -8.98
C ASP A 123 15.50 7.61 -9.63
N TYR A 124 15.31 7.90 -10.91
CA TYR A 124 16.20 8.72 -11.73
C TYR A 124 15.71 10.15 -11.98
N THR A 125 14.62 10.57 -11.33
CA THR A 125 14.10 11.93 -11.52
C THR A 125 14.98 12.96 -10.82
N GLN A 126 15.00 14.20 -11.31
CA GLN A 126 15.55 15.31 -10.53
C GLN A 126 14.51 15.76 -9.51
N ARG A 127 14.91 15.91 -8.24
CA ARG A 127 13.99 16.24 -7.13
C ARG A 127 13.72 17.74 -7.08
N LEU A 128 13.18 18.26 -8.17
CA LEU A 128 12.81 19.66 -8.35
C LEU A 128 11.28 19.75 -8.41
N LEU A 129 10.69 20.82 -7.85
CA LEU A 129 9.26 21.05 -7.93
C LEU A 129 8.87 21.37 -9.39
N ASP A 130 7.91 20.61 -9.92
CA ASP A 130 7.36 20.84 -11.26
C ASP A 130 6.18 21.82 -11.18
N PHE A 131 6.46 23.10 -11.40
CA PHE A 131 5.45 24.16 -11.41
C PHE A 131 4.43 24.02 -12.56
N THR A 132 4.69 23.17 -13.57
CA THR A 132 3.73 22.97 -14.65
C THR A 132 2.48 22.22 -14.18
N LEU A 133 2.54 21.53 -13.03
CA LEU A 133 1.40 20.86 -12.40
C LEU A 133 0.41 21.81 -11.72
N LEU A 134 0.75 23.10 -11.55
CA LEU A 134 -0.20 24.12 -11.10
C LEU A 134 -1.21 24.50 -12.19
N ALA A 135 -0.86 24.27 -13.46
CA ALA A 135 -1.77 24.46 -14.58
C ALA A 135 -2.52 23.16 -14.84
N ASN A 136 -3.85 23.18 -14.69
CA ASN A 136 -4.70 22.07 -15.12
C ASN A 136 -4.52 21.89 -16.64
N ARG A 137 -3.92 20.77 -17.06
CA ARG A 137 -3.86 20.41 -18.49
C ARG A 137 -5.13 19.68 -18.85
N ASP A 138 -5.75 20.05 -19.97
CA ASP A 138 -6.69 19.16 -20.64
C ASP A 138 -5.95 17.87 -20.99
N ALA A 139 -6.59 16.73 -20.74
CA ALA A 139 -6.06 15.39 -21.02
C ALA A 139 -5.95 15.16 -22.53
N GLY A 140 -5.07 15.90 -23.21
CA GLY A 140 -4.59 15.58 -24.54
C GLY A 140 -3.87 14.25 -24.44
N ALA A 141 -4.35 13.27 -25.22
CA ALA A 141 -3.90 11.88 -25.26
C ALA A 141 -2.43 11.73 -24.86
N THR A 142 -2.20 11.04 -23.75
CA THR A 142 -0.88 10.47 -23.50
C THR A 142 -0.63 9.53 -24.66
N ASP A 143 0.41 9.79 -25.46
CA ASP A 143 0.89 8.83 -26.45
C ASP A 143 1.07 7.52 -25.69
N SER A 144 0.14 6.60 -25.95
CA SER A 144 0.11 5.32 -25.29
C SER A 144 1.31 4.58 -25.84
N LEU A 145 2.42 4.62 -25.09
CA LEU A 145 3.62 3.87 -25.43
C LEU A 145 3.17 2.42 -25.57
N THR A 146 3.23 1.90 -26.80
CA THR A 146 2.88 0.51 -27.10
C THR A 146 3.64 -0.38 -26.14
N ALA A 147 2.90 -1.21 -25.40
CA ALA A 147 3.49 -2.20 -24.51
C ALA A 147 4.55 -2.98 -25.28
N VAL A 148 5.76 -3.01 -24.74
CA VAL A 148 6.84 -3.87 -25.24
C VAL A 148 6.32 -5.31 -25.24
N GLU A 149 6.76 -6.07 -26.25
CA GLU A 149 6.46 -7.48 -26.51
C GLU A 149 6.33 -8.35 -25.24
N ALA A 150 5.52 -9.41 -25.34
CA ALA A 150 5.23 -10.33 -24.24
C ALA A 150 6.50 -10.65 -23.43
N PRO A 151 6.47 -10.53 -22.08
CA PRO A 151 7.67 -10.62 -21.27
C PRO A 151 8.35 -11.96 -21.51
N ALA A 152 9.59 -11.91 -21.98
CA ALA A 152 10.44 -13.08 -22.06
C ALA A 152 10.54 -13.76 -20.68
N PRO A 153 10.81 -15.08 -20.61
CA PRO A 153 10.93 -15.80 -19.36
C PRO A 153 11.80 -15.02 -18.37
N SER A 154 11.21 -14.67 -17.23
CA SER A 154 11.81 -13.78 -16.23
C SER A 154 12.03 -14.56 -14.93
N PRO A 155 13.04 -15.46 -14.87
CA PRO A 155 13.34 -16.22 -13.66
C PRO A 155 13.68 -15.29 -12.50
N ARG A 156 13.48 -15.76 -11.27
CA ARG A 156 13.92 -15.02 -10.08
C ARG A 156 15.44 -15.04 -10.03
N VAL A 157 16.05 -13.92 -9.67
CA VAL A 157 17.52 -13.81 -9.55
C VAL A 157 18.06 -14.82 -8.53
N VAL A 158 17.32 -15.06 -7.45
CA VAL A 158 17.65 -16.07 -6.43
C VAL A 158 17.77 -17.47 -7.03
N ASP A 159 16.93 -17.82 -8.03
CA ASP A 159 16.99 -19.13 -8.67
C ASP A 159 18.27 -19.29 -9.52
N LEU A 160 18.76 -18.21 -10.14
CA LEU A 160 20.03 -18.20 -10.86
C LEU A 160 21.21 -18.41 -9.90
N LEU A 161 21.21 -17.71 -8.76
CA LEU A 161 22.25 -17.86 -7.73
C LEU A 161 22.25 -19.28 -7.13
N ASN A 162 21.05 -19.87 -6.93
CA ASN A 162 20.91 -21.25 -6.48
C ASN A 162 21.49 -22.25 -7.48
N GLN A 163 21.26 -22.06 -8.78
CA GLN A 163 21.79 -22.96 -9.83
C GLN A 163 23.32 -22.95 -9.87
N GLU A 164 23.95 -21.83 -9.53
CA GLU A 164 25.40 -21.70 -9.44
C GLU A 164 25.97 -22.11 -8.06
N GLY A 165 25.12 -22.49 -7.11
CA GLY A 165 25.55 -22.88 -5.76
C GLY A 165 26.12 -21.73 -4.93
N LEU A 166 25.74 -20.48 -5.25
CA LEU A 166 26.26 -19.28 -4.58
C LEU A 166 25.55 -18.94 -3.28
N ILE A 167 24.38 -19.53 -3.03
CA ILE A 167 23.55 -19.31 -1.85
C ILE A 167 22.93 -20.62 -1.37
N GLU A 168 22.47 -20.63 -0.12
CA GLU A 168 21.73 -21.75 0.45
C GLU A 168 20.32 -21.86 -0.13
N THR A 169 19.90 -23.10 -0.39
CA THR A 169 18.54 -23.41 -0.82
C THR A 169 17.68 -23.77 0.39
N HIS A 170 16.45 -23.24 0.42
CA HIS A 170 15.45 -23.58 1.44
C HIS A 170 14.23 -24.20 0.77
N PRO A 171 14.21 -25.53 0.56
CA PRO A 171 13.02 -26.21 0.06
C PRO A 171 11.87 -26.09 1.07
N VAL A 172 10.64 -26.07 0.57
CA VAL A 172 9.45 -26.13 1.43
C VAL A 172 9.44 -27.50 2.11
N PRO A 173 9.45 -27.57 3.45
CA PRO A 173 9.46 -28.84 4.16
C PRO A 173 8.16 -29.60 3.93
N GLU A 174 8.23 -30.93 3.97
CA GLU A 174 7.02 -31.76 3.99
C GLU A 174 6.23 -31.45 5.27
N GLY A 175 4.94 -31.18 5.12
CA GLY A 175 4.08 -30.79 6.24
C GLY A 175 4.32 -29.37 6.77
N ASP A 176 4.78 -28.43 5.93
CA ASP A 176 4.90 -27.00 6.28
C ASP A 176 3.62 -26.49 6.97
N PRO A 177 3.69 -26.09 8.25
CA PRO A 177 2.51 -25.74 9.02
C PRO A 177 1.93 -24.38 8.59
N ASP A 178 0.64 -24.18 8.88
CA ASP A 178 0.01 -22.87 8.71
C ASP A 178 0.74 -21.81 9.57
N PRO A 179 0.93 -20.58 9.04
CA PRO A 179 1.60 -19.52 9.78
C PRO A 179 0.75 -19.03 10.96
N VAL A 180 1.42 -18.67 12.06
CA VAL A 180 0.79 -17.96 13.17
C VAL A 180 0.21 -16.63 12.69
N ASP A 181 -0.99 -16.29 13.16
CA ASP A 181 -1.70 -15.07 12.77
C ASP A 181 -1.72 -14.07 13.94
N LEU A 182 -0.86 -13.05 13.85
CA LEU A 182 -0.77 -11.94 14.80
C LEU A 182 -2.06 -11.12 14.96
N THR A 183 -3.03 -11.31 14.08
CA THR A 183 -4.34 -10.64 14.19
C THR A 183 -5.32 -11.43 15.04
N ARG A 184 -4.94 -12.63 15.48
CA ARG A 184 -5.71 -13.50 16.38
C ARG A 184 -4.95 -13.80 17.67
N GLU A 185 -3.64 -13.93 17.58
CA GLU A 185 -2.77 -14.26 18.70
C GLU A 185 -1.79 -13.12 18.98
N PRO A 186 -1.65 -12.68 20.25
CA PRO A 186 -0.68 -11.65 20.61
C PRO A 186 0.76 -12.09 20.29
N LEU A 187 1.57 -11.15 19.80
CA LEU A 187 3.00 -11.38 19.53
C LEU A 187 3.73 -11.80 20.82
N ARG A 188 4.45 -12.93 20.76
CA ARG A 188 5.32 -13.42 21.84
C ARG A 188 6.75 -13.58 21.34
N PHE A 189 7.72 -13.36 22.22
CA PHE A 189 9.14 -13.48 21.90
C PHE A 189 9.74 -14.76 22.52
N PRO A 190 10.62 -15.47 21.80
CA PRO A 190 11.01 -15.23 20.41
C PRO A 190 9.89 -15.57 19.40
N ALA A 191 9.71 -14.72 18.39
CA ALA A 191 8.74 -14.94 17.32
C ALA A 191 9.39 -15.66 16.14
N ASP A 192 8.68 -16.58 15.49
CA ASP A 192 9.15 -17.28 14.30
C ASP A 192 9.25 -16.35 13.07
N ARG A 193 9.80 -16.87 11.95
CA ARG A 193 10.01 -16.05 10.74
C ARG A 193 8.69 -15.56 10.13
N ALA A 194 7.66 -16.40 10.06
CA ALA A 194 6.38 -16.05 9.45
C ALA A 194 5.69 -14.92 10.23
N THR A 195 5.67 -15.03 11.55
CA THR A 195 5.15 -14.02 12.48
C THR A 195 5.89 -12.69 12.32
N ARG A 196 7.23 -12.71 12.24
CA ARG A 196 8.02 -11.49 12.02
C ARG A 196 7.72 -10.84 10.68
N LEU A 197 7.60 -11.62 9.60
CA LEU A 197 7.26 -11.11 8.27
C LEU A 197 5.84 -10.50 8.25
N GLN A 198 4.87 -11.13 8.92
CA GLN A 198 3.53 -10.57 9.08
C GLN A 198 3.57 -9.24 9.84
N ASN A 199 4.36 -9.15 10.91
CA ASN A 199 4.50 -7.90 11.67
C ASN A 199 5.15 -6.78 10.84
N LEU A 200 6.22 -7.10 10.10
CA LEU A 200 6.93 -6.13 9.24
C LEU A 200 6.04 -5.59 8.12
N ALA A 201 5.17 -6.41 7.54
CA ALA A 201 4.23 -5.96 6.51
C ALA A 201 3.13 -5.02 7.04
N ARG A 202 2.99 -4.90 8.37
CA ARG A 202 1.91 -4.15 9.06
C ARG A 202 2.43 -2.93 9.83
N GLY A 203 3.74 -2.69 9.81
CA GLY A 203 4.44 -1.65 10.58
C GLY A 203 4.85 -0.46 9.75
#